data_AF-A0A942B5Z0-F1
#
_entry.id   AF-A0A942B5Z0-F1
#
_cell.length_a   1.000
_cell.length_b   1.000
_cell.length_c   1.000
_cell.angle_alpha   90.00
_cell.angle_beta   90.00
_cell.angle_gamma   90.00
#
_symmetry.space_group_name_H-M   'P 1'
#
loop_
_entity.id
_entity.type
_entity.pdbx_description
1 polymer ?
#
loop_
_entity_poly.entity_id
_entity_poly.type
_entity_poly.pdbx_seq_one_letter_code
_entity_poly.pdbx_strand_id
1 'polypeptide(L)' 'MSFDIPASIEPRVQQYAASLHITADEAILRLLQVGLDHASSSSPKDIVGAFSTANEVEVMDQALNLAMEDRVRRNS' A
#
# COMPACT_ATOMS: atom_id res chain seq x y z
N MET A 1 -20.05 0.41 -19.15
CA MET A 1 -20.71 0.27 -17.84
C MET A 1 -20.03 1.28 -16.95
N SER A 2 -20.72 2.25 -16.36
CA SER A 2 -20.07 3.20 -15.44
C SER A 2 -20.22 2.71 -14.02
N PHE A 3 -19.15 2.75 -13.24
CA PHE A 3 -19.22 2.56 -11.80
C PHE A 3 -19.49 3.89 -11.11
N ASP A 4 -20.42 3.91 -10.16
CA ASP A 4 -20.56 5.04 -9.24
C ASP A 4 -19.47 4.95 -8.18
N ILE A 5 -18.45 5.81 -8.33
CA ILE A 5 -17.30 5.83 -7.44
C ILE A 5 -17.56 6.83 -6.32
N PRO A 6 -17.45 6.44 -5.04
CA PRO A 6 -17.50 7.40 -3.94
C PRO A 6 -16.42 8.48 -4.07
N ALA A 7 -16.79 9.73 -3.83
CA ALA A 7 -15.89 10.89 -3.92
C ALA A 7 -14.64 10.76 -3.03
N SER A 8 -14.69 9.94 -1.97
CA SER A 8 -13.55 9.67 -1.10
C SER A 8 -12.43 8.87 -1.76
N ILE A 9 -12.74 8.04 -2.75
CA ILE A 9 -11.78 7.15 -3.43
C ILE A 9 -11.55 7.51 -4.90
N GLU A 10 -12.46 8.27 -5.50
CA GLU A 10 -12.37 8.70 -6.90
C GLU A 10 -11.01 9.30 -7.28
N PRO A 11 -10.40 10.22 -6.50
CA PRO A 11 -9.09 10.79 -6.86
C PRO A 11 -7.99 9.72 -6.97
N ARG A 12 -8.05 8.70 -6.10
CA ARG A 12 -7.08 7.60 -6.10
C ARG A 12 -7.28 6.67 -7.30
N VAL A 13 -8.54 6.38 -7.66
CA VAL A 13 -8.87 5.60 -8.86
C VAL A 13 -8.40 6.31 -10.12
N GLN A 14 -8.63 7.63 -10.22
CA GLN A 14 -8.17 8.42 -11.36
C GLN A 14 -6.64 8.48 -11.46
N GLN A 15 -5.94 8.65 -10.34
CA GLN A 15 -4.47 8.59 -10.30
C GLN A 15 -3.94 7.23 -10.77
N TYR A 16 -4.53 6.14 -10.29
CA TYR A 16 -4.15 4.79 -10.70
C TYR A 16 -4.40 4.56 -12.20
N ALA A 17 -5.57 4.98 -12.70
CA ALA A 17 -5.92 4.92 -14.11
C ALA A 17 -4.92 5.70 -14.98
N ALA A 18 -4.58 6.93 -14.56
CA ALA A 18 -3.61 7.77 -15.25
C ALA A 18 -2.20 7.15 -15.29
N SER A 19 -1.76 6.53 -14.19
CA SER A 19 -0.44 5.90 -14.11
C SER A 19 -0.25 4.71 -15.06
N LEU A 20 -1.35 4.04 -15.40
CA LEU A 20 -1.36 2.88 -16.29
C LEU A 20 -1.90 3.19 -17.69
N HIS A 21 -2.24 4.46 -17.96
CA HIS A 21 -2.87 4.90 -19.21
C HIS A 21 -4.14 4.09 -19.57
N ILE A 22 -4.95 3.77 -18.57
CA ILE A 22 -6.22 3.03 -18.73
C ILE A 22 -7.42 3.89 -18.34
N THR A 23 -8.62 3.38 -18.61
CA THR A 23 -9.87 4.03 -18.18
C THR A 23 -10.11 3.86 -16.68
N ALA A 24 -10.92 4.74 -16.08
CA ALA A 24 -11.31 4.61 -14.68
C ALA A 24 -12.06 3.30 -14.41
N ASP A 25 -12.93 2.87 -15.34
CA ASP A 25 -13.66 1.61 -15.21
C ASP A 25 -12.72 0.39 -15.21
N GLU A 26 -11.71 0.37 -16.09
CA GLU A 26 -10.69 -0.70 -16.11
C GLU A 26 -9.81 -0.68 -14.86
N ALA A 27 -9.48 0.51 -14.36
CA ALA A 27 -8.76 0.66 -13.10
C ALA A 27 -9.53 0.03 -11.94
N ILE A 28 -10.85 0.26 -11.86
CA ILE A 28 -11.72 -0.34 -10.82
C ILE A 28 -11.74 -1.85 -10.94
N LEU A 29 -11.92 -2.40 -12.14
CA LEU A 29 -11.95 -3.85 -12.35
C LEU A 29 -10.64 -4.51 -11.91
N ARG A 30 -9.50 -3.92 -12.24
CA ARG A 30 -8.19 -4.45 -11.81
C ARG A 30 -8.00 -4.36 -10.29
N LEU A 31 -8.37 -3.24 -9.68
CA LEU A 31 -8.29 -3.06 -8.23
C LEU A 31 -9.20 -4.06 -7.49
N LEU A 32 -10.42 -4.29 -8.00
CA LEU A 32 -11.34 -5.29 -7.46
C LEU A 32 -10.78 -6.71 -7.61
N GLN A 33 -10.23 -7.04 -8.78
CA GLN A 33 -9.65 -8.37 -9.01
C GLN A 33 -8.49 -8.65 -8.05
N VAL A 34 -7.56 -7.70 -7.91
CA VAL A 34 -6.45 -7.81 -6.95
C VAL A 34 -6.99 -7.94 -5.51
N GLY A 35 -7.98 -7.12 -5.14
CA GLY A 35 -8.61 -7.20 -3.81
C GLY A 35 -9.27 -8.55 -3.53
N LEU A 36 -9.94 -9.14 -4.52
CA LEU A 36 -10.57 -10.46 -4.42
C LEU A 36 -9.53 -11.59 -4.37
N ASP A 37 -8.47 -11.50 -5.16
CA ASP A 37 -7.37 -12.46 -5.14
C ASP A 37 -6.67 -12.45 -3.77
N HIS A 38 -6.45 -11.26 -3.19
CA HIS A 38 -5.93 -11.10 -1.82
C HIS A 38 -6.89 -11.62 -0.75
N ALA A 39 -8.20 -11.34 -0.88
CA ALA A 39 -9.20 -11.82 0.07
C ALA A 39 -9.36 -13.35 0.03
N SER A 40 -9.28 -13.95 -1.16
CA SER A 40 -9.42 -15.40 -1.36
C SER A 40 -8.18 -16.18 -0.92
N SER A 41 -7.00 -15.55 -0.98
CA SER A 41 -5.74 -16.14 -0.50
C SER A 41 -5.55 -15.99 1.01
N SER A 42 -6.27 -15.07 1.68
CA SER A 42 -6.31 -15.02 3.14
C SER A 42 -7.22 -16.14 3.66
N SER A 43 -6.61 -17.27 4.02
CA SER A 43 -7.30 -18.20 4.91
C SER A 43 -7.62 -17.44 6.22
N PRO A 44 -8.77 -17.66 6.88
CA PRO A 44 -9.18 -16.88 8.07
C PRO A 44 -8.24 -17.01 9.29
N LYS A 45 -7.11 -17.73 9.15
CA LYS A 45 -6.11 -17.96 10.19
C LYS A 45 -4.87 -17.06 10.08
N ASP A 46 -4.67 -16.33 8.98
CA ASP A 46 -3.41 -15.59 8.75
C ASP A 46 -3.42 -14.09 9.11
N ILE A 47 -4.55 -13.57 9.63
CA ILE A 47 -4.65 -12.14 10.01
C ILE A 47 -3.73 -11.81 11.22
N VAL A 48 -3.16 -12.80 11.91
CA VAL A 48 -2.23 -12.59 13.03
C VAL A 48 -0.75 -12.51 12.58
N GLY A 49 -0.43 -12.76 11.30
CA GLY A 49 0.98 -12.83 10.83
C GLY A 49 1.41 -11.82 9.75
N ALA A 50 0.47 -11.11 9.11
CA ALA A 50 0.76 -10.36 7.88
C ALA A 50 1.49 -9.00 8.07
N PHE A 51 1.86 -8.62 9.30
CA PHE A 51 2.79 -7.52 9.57
C PHE A 51 4.27 -7.95 9.58
N SER A 52 4.57 -9.22 9.30
CA SER A 52 5.95 -9.70 9.19
C SER A 52 6.34 -9.95 7.72
N THR A 53 6.25 -8.92 6.88
CA THR A 53 6.98 -8.97 5.60
C THR A 53 8.34 -8.32 5.80
N ALA A 54 9.40 -9.03 5.40
CA ALA A 54 10.81 -8.70 5.62
C ALA A 54 11.26 -7.31 5.14
N ASN A 55 10.38 -6.53 4.51
CA ASN A 55 10.61 -5.14 4.10
C ASN A 55 10.52 -4.13 5.27
N GLU A 56 9.83 -4.42 6.37
CA GLU A 56 9.75 -3.47 7.50
C GLU A 56 10.96 -3.52 8.43
N VAL A 57 11.71 -4.64 8.45
CA VAL A 57 12.92 -4.77 9.29
C VAL A 57 14.06 -3.88 8.77
N GLU A 58 14.25 -3.80 7.44
CA GLU A 58 15.26 -2.89 6.86
C GLU A 58 14.89 -1.41 7.05
N VAL A 59 13.59 -1.07 7.00
CA VAL A 59 13.13 0.31 7.21
C VAL A 59 13.24 0.73 8.68
N MET A 60 12.98 -0.17 9.63
CA MET A 60 13.19 0.11 11.05
C MET A 60 14.67 0.28 11.39
N ASP A 61 15.58 -0.54 10.85
CA ASP A 61 17.02 -0.39 11.07
C ASP A 61 17.56 0.92 10.47
N GLN A 62 17.05 1.35 9.31
CA GLN A 62 17.40 2.66 8.74
C GLN A 62 16.91 3.83 9.61
N ALA A 63 15.69 3.76 10.14
CA ALA A 63 15.15 4.81 11.01
C ALA A 63 15.93 4.90 12.34
N LEU A 64 16.37 3.76 12.89
CA LEU A 64 17.15 3.70 14.12
C LEU A 64 18.56 4.30 13.93
N ASN A 65 19.21 3.98 12.82
CA ASN A 65 20.51 4.56 12.46
C ASN A 65 20.43 6.08 12.25
N LEU A 66 19.38 6.56 11.57
CA LEU A 66 19.18 8.00 11.35
C LEU A 66 19.01 8.77 12.68
N ALA A 67 18.29 8.20 13.64
CA ALA A 67 18.09 8.81 14.95
C ALA A 67 19.35 8.79 15.83
N MET A 68 20.22 7.78 15.68
CA MET A 68 21.49 7.70 16.42
C MET A 68 22.51 8.72 15.92
N GLU A 69 22.63 8.92 14.61
CA GLU A 69 23.54 9.92 14.03
C GLU A 69 23.19 11.35 14.42
N ASP A 70 21.90 11.66 14.55
CA ASP A 70 21.42 13.00 14.91
C ASP A 70 21.75 13.35 16.38
N ARG A 71 21.84 12.33 17.24
CA ARG A 71 22.26 12.51 18.64
C ARG A 71 23.76 12.70 18.78
N VAL A 72 24.58 12.03 17.97
CA VAL A 72 26.04 12.20 17.98
C VAL A 72 26.42 13.60 17.47
N ARG A 73 25.77 14.08 16.41
CA ARG A 73 26.00 15.44 15.86
C ARG A 73 25.56 16.58 16.79
N ARG A 74 24.57 16.35 17.66
CA ARG A 74 24.11 17.35 18.64
C ARG A 74 24.97 17.42 19.91
N ASN A 75 25.86 16.45 20.13
CA ASN A 75 26.68 16.35 21.35
C ASN A 75 28.18 16.53 21.09
N SER A 76 28.57 16.90 19.87
CA SER A 76 29.91 17.34 19.44
C SER A 76 29.89 18.84 19.16
#